data_AF-X1CJE2-F1
#
_entry.id   AF-X1CJE2-F1
#
_cell.length_a   1.000
_cell.length_b   1.000
_cell.length_c   1.000
_cell.angle_alpha   90.00
_cell.angle_beta   90.00
_cell.angle_gamma   90.00
#
_symmetry.space_group_name_H-M   'P 1'
#
loop_
_entity.id
_entity.type
_entity.pdbx_description
1 polymer ?
#
loop_
_entity_poly.entity_id
_entity_poly.type
_entity_poly.pdbx_seq_one_letter_code
_entity_poly.pdbx_strand_id
1 'polypeptide(L)' 'NSHPHFDCNNEIAVVHNGVIENFMELRKELSAKGHKFKSETDTEIIPHMLEDYMKDGMDGTPWVAQRV' A
#
# COMPACT_ATOMS: atom_id res chain seq x y z
N ASN A 1 -16.16 4.95 -0.54
CA ASN A 1 -17.14 4.90 0.56
C ASN A 1 -16.39 4.49 1.81
N SER A 2 -16.30 5.39 2.79
CA SER A 2 -15.28 5.39 3.84
C SER A 2 -15.36 4.20 4.78
N HIS A 3 -14.52 3.19 4.53
CA HIS A 3 -13.98 2.29 5.53
C HIS A 3 -12.46 2.24 5.30
N PRO A 4 -11.64 2.16 6.37
CA PRO A 4 -10.21 2.02 6.20
C PRO A 4 -9.90 0.75 5.40
N HIS A 5 -9.01 0.89 4.42
CA HIS A 5 -8.44 -0.25 3.71
C HIS A 5 -7.19 -0.73 4.42
N PHE A 6 -7.02 -2.05 4.44
CA PHE A 6 -5.95 -2.71 5.18
C PHE A 6 -5.01 -3.46 4.24
N ASP A 7 -3.80 -3.71 4.71
CA ASP A 7 -2.81 -4.57 4.07
C ASP A 7 -3.15 -6.07 4.29
N CYS A 8 -2.27 -6.98 3.88
CA CYS A 8 -2.49 -8.41 4.08
C CYS A 8 -2.58 -8.80 5.57
N ASN A 9 -1.85 -8.13 6.46
CA ASN A 9 -1.76 -8.48 7.88
C ASN A 9 -2.65 -7.62 8.79
N ASN A 10 -3.34 -6.62 8.24
CA ASN A 10 -4.08 -5.60 8.98
C ASN A 10 -3.20 -4.75 9.93
N GLU A 11 -1.94 -4.54 9.58
CA GLU A 11 -0.98 -3.68 10.28
C GLU A 11 -1.05 -2.23 9.78
N ILE A 12 -1.47 -2.01 8.53
CA ILE A 12 -1.55 -0.70 7.89
C ILE A 12 -3.00 -0.40 7.56
N ALA A 13 -3.52 0.73 8.03
CA ALA A 13 -4.87 1.19 7.72
C ALA A 13 -4.81 2.52 6.94
N VAL A 14 -5.48 2.59 5.80
CA VAL A 14 -5.48 3.78 4.93
C VAL A 14 -6.89 4.30 4.72
N VAL A 15 -7.04 5.61 4.89
CA VAL A 15 -8.18 6.38 4.41
C VAL A 15 -7.66 7.32 3.33
N HIS A 16 -8.25 7.25 2.14
CA HIS A 16 -7.85 8.06 1.00
C HIS A 16 -9.05 8.85 0.48
N ASN A 17 -8.80 10.13 0.17
CA ASN A 17 -9.72 10.98 -0.57
C ASN A 17 -9.07 11.35 -1.90
N GLY A 18 -9.65 10.88 -2.99
CA GLY A 18 -9.09 11.05 -4.33
C GLY A 18 -9.36 9.82 -5.20
N VAL A 19 -8.72 9.79 -6.37
CA VAL A 19 -8.72 8.65 -7.27
C VAL A 19 -7.27 8.31 -7.62
N ILE A 20 -6.90 7.04 -7.54
CA ILE A 20 -5.61 6.54 -8.02
C ILE A 20 -5.79 6.06 -9.46
N GLU A 21 -5.42 6.88 -10.44
CA GLU A 21 -5.71 6.63 -11.86
C GLU A 21 -5.07 5.35 -12.41
N ASN A 22 -3.88 4.99 -11.92
CA ASN A 22 -3.14 3.81 -12.35
C ASN A 22 -3.34 2.57 -11.45
N PHE A 23 -4.40 2.54 -10.62
CA PHE A 23 -4.59 1.46 -9.63
C PHE A 23 -4.66 0.06 -10.25
N MET A 24 -5.21 -0.09 -11.46
CA MET A 24 -5.32 -1.39 -12.13
C MET A 24 -3.95 -1.99 -12.50
N GLU A 25 -3.00 -1.15 -12.89
CA GLU A 25 -1.64 -1.57 -13.20
C GLU A 25 -0.91 -1.98 -11.92
N LEU A 26 -0.94 -1.10 -10.91
CA LEU A 26 -0.38 -1.37 -9.58
C LEU A 26 -0.96 -2.64 -8.94
N ARG A 27 -2.27 -2.89 -9.11
CA ARG A 27 -2.93 -4.10 -8.61
C ARG A 27 -2.33 -5.35 -9.23
N LYS A 28 -2.10 -5.34 -10.54
CA LYS A 28 -1.52 -6.50 -11.25
C LYS A 28 -0.10 -6.78 -10.76
N GLU A 29 0.71 -5.74 -10.59
CA GLU A 29 2.07 -5.87 -10.06
C GLU A 29 2.08 -6.45 -8.64
N LEU A 30 1.27 -5.90 -7.75
CA LEU A 30 1.17 -6.35 -6.36
C LEU A 30 0.58 -7.77 -6.27
N SER A 31 -0.43 -8.09 -7.08
CA SER A 31 -0.95 -9.46 -7.17
C SER A 31 0.08 -10.46 -7.69
N ALA A 32 0.93 -10.07 -8.65
CA ALA A 32 2.04 -10.91 -9.12
C ALA A 32 3.09 -11.16 -8.04
N LYS A 33 3.26 -10.22 -7.09
CA LYS A 33 4.06 -10.36 -5.87
C LYS A 33 3.36 -11.14 -4.74
N GLY A 34 2.11 -11.55 -4.93
CA GLY A 34 1.37 -12.40 -3.98
C GLY A 34 0.41 -11.66 -3.03
N HIS A 35 0.22 -10.35 -3.19
CA HIS A 35 -0.73 -9.57 -2.39
C HIS A 35 -2.19 -9.94 -2.70
N LYS A 36 -3.01 -10.05 -1.65
CA LYS A 36 -4.42 -10.45 -1.75
C LYS A 36 -5.36 -9.29 -1.43
N PHE A 37 -6.03 -8.81 -2.47
CA PHE A 37 -7.02 -7.74 -2.38
C PHE A 37 -8.39 -8.28 -1.96
N LYS A 38 -9.05 -7.59 -1.04
CA LYS A 38 -10.40 -7.90 -0.54
C LYS A 38 -11.47 -7.01 -1.19
N SER A 39 -11.06 -5.96 -1.89
CA SER A 39 -11.93 -5.03 -2.61
C SER A 39 -11.43 -4.76 -4.03
N GLU A 40 -12.26 -4.06 -4.80
CA GLU A 40 -11.93 -3.53 -6.13
C GLU A 40 -11.69 -2.01 -6.10
N THR A 41 -11.58 -1.43 -4.89
CA THR A 41 -11.31 -0.01 -4.74
C THR A 41 -9.84 0.28 -5.03
N ASP A 42 -9.60 1.44 -5.62
CA ASP A 42 -8.28 1.99 -5.86
C ASP A 42 -7.51 2.24 -4.55
N THR A 43 -8.22 2.65 -3.50
CA THR A 43 -7.66 2.96 -2.18
C THR A 43 -6.91 1.78 -1.54
N GLU A 44 -7.33 0.54 -1.80
CA GLU A 44 -6.69 -0.65 -1.23
C GLU A 44 -5.27 -0.89 -1.76
N ILE A 45 -4.86 -0.24 -2.86
CA ILE A 45 -3.48 -0.32 -3.36
C ILE A 45 -2.48 0.22 -2.35
N ILE A 46 -2.82 1.32 -1.67
CA ILE A 46 -1.88 2.03 -0.79
C ILE A 46 -1.37 1.15 0.36
N PRO A 47 -2.21 0.49 1.18
CA PRO A 47 -1.71 -0.32 2.28
C PRO A 47 -0.88 -1.52 1.80
N HIS A 48 -1.26 -2.18 0.70
CA HIS A 48 -0.45 -3.27 0.12
C HIS A 48 0.90 -2.78 -0.42
N MET A 49 0.92 -1.61 -1.05
CA MET A 49 2.17 -1.04 -1.57
C MET A 49 3.12 -0.64 -0.43
N LEU A 50 2.60 -0.07 0.66
CA LEU A 50 3.39 0.22 1.86
C LEU A 50 3.93 -1.07 2.51
N GLU A 51 3.09 -2.09 2.64
CA GLU A 51 3.49 -3.41 3.12
C GLU A 51 4.64 -3.99 2.28
N ASP A 52 4.57 -3.87 0.94
CA ASP A 52 5.60 -4.33 0.02
C ASP A 52 6.94 -3.59 0.23
N TYR A 53 6.90 -2.26 0.33
CA TYR A 53 8.11 -1.47 0.58
C TYR A 53 8.72 -1.73 1.97
N MET A 54 7.89 -1.97 2.99
CA MET A 54 8.38 -2.32 4.32
C MET A 54 9.08 -3.68 4.33
N LYS A 55 8.61 -4.66 3.54
CA LYS A 55 9.30 -5.95 3.34
C LYS A 55 10.66 -5.79 2.67
N ASP A 56 10.79 -4.82 1.77
CA ASP A 56 12.04 -4.48 1.09
C ASP A 56 13.01 -3.64 1.96
N GLY A 57 12.69 -3.43 3.24
CA GLY A 57 13.55 -2.75 4.20
C GLY A 57 13.36 -1.24 4.28
N MET A 58 12.33 -0.67 3.64
CA MET A 58 11.88 0.70 3.95
C MET A 58 10.98 0.66 5.19
N ASP A 59 11.60 0.52 6.36
CA ASP A 59 10.92 0.37 7.66
C ASP A 59 10.36 1.68 8.26
N GLY A 60 10.29 2.75 7.47
CA GLY A 60 9.80 4.04 7.93
C GLY A 60 10.72 4.73 8.94
N THR A 61 11.97 4.25 9.12
CA THR A 61 13.00 5.05 9.77
C THR A 61 13.11 6.38 9.04
N PRO A 62 13.14 7.52 9.77
CA PRO A 62 13.12 8.83 9.12
C PRO A 62 14.25 8.92 8.09
N TRP A 63 13.96 9.44 6.89
CA TRP A 63 14.93 9.82 5.84
C TRP A 63 16.01 10.84 6.30
N VAL A 64 16.12 11.09 7.61
CA VAL A 64 17.12 11.91 8.28
C VAL A 64 18.47 11.19 8.40
N ALA A 65 18.58 9.90 8.07
CA ALA A 65 19.84 9.15 8.21
C ALA A 65 20.83 9.26 7.02
N GLN A 66 20.70 10.22 6.11
CA GLN A 66 21.74 10.58 5.14
C GLN A 66 21.88 12.10 4.97
N ARG A 67 22.35 12.78 6.02
CA ARG A 67 22.99 14.10 5.92
C ARG A 67 23.73 14.47 7.21
N VAL A 68 24.86 13.80 7.47
CA VAL A 68 26.18 14.33 7.84
C VAL A 68 27.16 13.17 8.02
#